data_AF-A0A150WUK2-F1
#
_entry.id   AF-A0A150WUK2-F1
#
_cell.length_a   1.000
_cell.length_b   1.000
_cell.length_c   1.000
_cell.angle_alpha   90.00
_cell.angle_beta   90.00
_cell.angle_gamma   90.00
#
_symmetry.space_group_name_H-M   'P 1'
#
loop_
_entity.id
_entity.type
_entity.pdbx_description
1 polymer ?
#
loop_
_entity_poly.entity_id
_entity_poly.type
_entity_poly.pdbx_seq_one_letter_code
_entity_poly.pdbx_strand_id
1 'polypeptide(L)'
;MRNFAVFVFLLIASSSAFADLAESFEKIKSHARHYRDPGAVCEEVAQIEFSELYPAPQYEVIVGVAYNVKGRTVGELDMVLMDKNTQKVAMVGEVKCYTDLKNGLKKAKQQRKRFLTVLGSGQKIDFVNTSSGEKYDYEQFQYVTQFISVSQKGGKAVGFDYELEHTLDEMSQLRDQVIHCQKDGLCPRPQ
;
A
#
# COMPACT_ATOMS: atom_id res chain seq x y z
N MET A 1 2.18 32.47 53.06
CA MET A 1 2.72 31.11 52.89
C MET A 1 2.54 30.74 51.44
N ARG A 2 3.68 30.56 50.75
CA ARG A 2 3.82 30.38 49.31
C ARG A 2 4.00 28.88 49.05
N ASN A 3 3.55 28.42 47.88
CA ASN A 3 3.79 27.10 47.28
C ASN A 3 2.81 26.00 47.69
N PHE A 4 1.99 25.54 46.74
CA PHE A 4 1.95 24.16 46.21
C PHE A 4 0.64 23.96 45.44
N ALA A 5 0.69 23.96 44.11
CA ALA A 5 -0.25 23.23 43.22
C ALA A 5 0.02 23.63 41.77
N VAL A 6 1.20 23.28 41.27
CA VAL A 6 1.42 23.10 39.83
C VAL A 6 2.01 21.70 39.69
N PHE A 7 1.62 20.97 38.64
CA PHE A 7 2.00 19.61 38.26
C PHE A 7 1.01 18.49 38.59
N VAL A 8 -0.09 18.39 37.84
CA VAL A 8 -0.63 17.11 37.33
C VAL A 8 -1.39 17.37 36.03
N PHE A 9 -0.72 17.55 34.88
CA PHE A 9 -1.42 17.62 33.57
C PHE A 9 -0.52 17.26 32.36
N LEU A 10 0.43 16.33 32.53
CA LEU A 10 1.45 16.04 31.50
C LEU A 10 1.75 14.56 31.30
N LEU A 11 0.73 13.69 31.33
CA LEU A 11 0.91 12.24 31.11
C LEU A 11 -0.11 11.58 30.14
N ILE A 12 -0.89 12.36 29.38
CA ILE A 12 -1.93 11.79 28.48
C ILE A 12 -1.49 11.79 26.99
N ALA A 13 -0.33 12.36 26.64
CA ALA A 13 0.04 12.56 25.22
C ALA A 13 0.76 11.38 24.54
N SER A 14 1.03 10.26 25.23
CA SER A 14 1.83 9.15 24.68
C SER A 14 1.02 7.94 24.20
N SER A 15 -0.31 7.96 24.30
CA SER A 15 -1.18 6.82 23.96
C SER A 15 -1.52 6.73 22.47
N SER A 16 -1.31 7.80 21.70
CA SER A 16 -1.86 7.93 20.35
C SER A 16 -1.18 7.02 19.34
N ALA A 17 0.14 6.85 19.42
CA ALA A 17 0.91 6.05 18.46
C ALA A 17 0.62 4.54 18.57
N PHE A 18 0.38 4.04 19.79
CA PHE A 18 0.06 2.62 20.01
C PHE A 18 -1.38 2.27 19.62
N ALA A 19 -2.31 3.21 19.74
CA ALA A 19 -3.70 3.01 19.32
C ALA A 19 -3.81 2.86 17.79
N ASP A 20 -3.06 3.70 17.06
CA ASP A 20 -3.07 3.73 15.59
C ASP A 20 -2.50 2.44 14.95
N LEU A 21 -1.39 1.93 15.50
CA LEU A 21 -0.81 0.66 15.02
C LEU A 21 -1.74 -0.54 15.29
N ALA A 22 -2.39 -0.56 16.44
CA ALA A 22 -3.35 -1.62 16.78
C ALA A 22 -4.59 -1.58 15.88
N GLU A 23 -5.10 -0.38 15.57
CA GLU A 23 -6.19 -0.22 14.61
C GLU A 23 -5.79 -0.74 13.22
N SER A 24 -4.59 -0.37 12.74
CA SER A 24 -4.06 -0.84 11.46
C SER A 24 -3.92 -2.36 11.44
N PHE A 25 -3.45 -2.98 12.53
CA PHE A 25 -3.41 -4.44 12.68
C PHE A 25 -4.81 -5.05 12.56
N GLU A 26 -5.80 -4.53 13.27
CA GLU A 26 -7.18 -5.02 13.22
C GLU A 26 -7.77 -4.95 11.81
N LYS A 27 -7.40 -3.94 11.02
CA LYS A 27 -7.83 -3.80 9.62
C LYS A 27 -7.17 -4.82 8.69
N ILE A 28 -5.87 -5.09 8.81
CA ILE A 28 -5.15 -6.01 7.90
C ILE A 28 -5.17 -7.48 8.32
N LYS A 29 -5.44 -7.79 9.60
CA LYS A 29 -5.27 -9.16 10.13
C LYS A 29 -6.16 -10.22 9.47
N SER A 30 -7.25 -9.79 8.84
CA SER A 30 -8.19 -10.67 8.13
C SER A 30 -7.71 -11.00 6.69
N HIS A 31 -6.68 -10.32 6.18
CA HIS A 31 -6.21 -10.49 4.82
C HIS A 31 -5.27 -11.70 4.72
N ALA A 32 -5.64 -12.67 3.87
CA ALA A 32 -4.90 -13.91 3.64
C ALA A 32 -3.71 -13.70 2.68
N ARG A 33 -2.76 -12.81 3.03
CA ARG A 33 -1.58 -12.48 2.21
C ARG A 33 -0.28 -13.04 2.79
N HIS A 34 0.70 -13.28 1.93
CA HIS A 34 2.08 -13.57 2.34
C HIS A 34 2.82 -12.29 2.75
N TYR A 35 3.12 -12.15 4.03
CA TYR A 35 3.88 -11.01 4.59
C TYR A 35 5.39 -11.24 4.67
N ARG A 36 5.93 -12.27 3.99
CA ARG A 36 7.37 -12.54 4.03
C ARG A 36 8.18 -11.41 3.38
N ASP A 37 7.65 -10.80 2.32
CA ASP A 37 8.20 -9.59 1.74
C ASP A 37 7.88 -8.38 2.64
N PRO A 38 8.89 -7.60 3.08
CA PRO A 38 8.67 -6.36 3.82
C PRO A 38 7.77 -5.35 3.09
N GLY A 39 7.73 -5.36 1.75
CA GLY A 39 6.87 -4.46 0.98
C GLY A 39 5.37 -4.69 1.17
N ALA A 40 4.98 -5.95 1.41
CA ALA A 40 3.57 -6.36 1.42
C ALA A 40 2.75 -5.62 2.49
N VAL A 41 3.28 -5.43 3.70
CA VAL A 41 2.54 -4.74 4.77
C VAL A 41 2.22 -3.29 4.39
N CYS A 42 3.11 -2.63 3.65
CA CYS A 42 2.92 -1.25 3.27
C CYS A 42 1.88 -1.10 2.16
N GLU A 43 1.77 -2.09 1.28
CA GLU A 43 0.70 -2.15 0.29
C GLU A 43 -0.65 -2.34 0.95
N GLU A 44 -0.75 -3.19 1.99
CA GLU A 44 -2.00 -3.38 2.74
C GLU A 44 -2.43 -2.11 3.48
N VAL A 45 -1.49 -1.43 4.13
CA VAL A 45 -1.79 -0.13 4.77
C VAL A 45 -2.18 0.91 3.73
N ALA A 46 -1.48 0.97 2.59
CA ALA A 46 -1.89 1.85 1.49
C ALA A 46 -3.29 1.53 0.98
N GLN A 47 -3.65 0.24 0.88
CA GLN A 47 -5.00 -0.17 0.48
C GLN A 47 -6.05 0.37 1.44
N ILE A 48 -5.82 0.27 2.74
CA ILE A 48 -6.73 0.77 3.78
C ILE A 48 -6.90 2.28 3.66
N GLU A 49 -5.80 3.03 3.74
CA GLU A 49 -5.84 4.49 3.72
C GLU A 49 -6.50 5.00 2.44
N PHE A 50 -6.15 4.42 1.28
CA PHE A 50 -6.77 4.83 0.03
C PHE A 50 -8.23 4.37 -0.09
N SER A 51 -8.65 3.29 0.57
CA SER A 51 -10.07 2.88 0.60
C SER A 51 -10.91 3.83 1.44
N GLU A 52 -10.32 4.49 2.44
CA GLU A 52 -10.96 5.56 3.20
C GLU A 52 -11.04 6.86 2.39
N LEU A 53 -9.98 7.19 1.65
CA LEU A 53 -9.94 8.37 0.77
C LEU A 53 -10.82 8.22 -0.48
N TYR A 54 -10.93 7.00 -1.01
CA TYR A 54 -11.68 6.65 -2.22
C TYR A 54 -12.65 5.50 -1.90
N PRO A 55 -13.80 5.81 -1.28
CA PRO A 55 -14.69 4.78 -0.77
C PRO A 55 -15.55 4.10 -1.85
N ALA A 56 -15.94 2.87 -1.54
CA ALA A 56 -16.99 2.14 -2.24
C ALA A 56 -18.36 2.87 -2.14
N PRO A 57 -19.30 2.64 -3.08
CA PRO A 57 -19.21 1.72 -4.22
C PRO A 57 -18.52 2.33 -5.45
N GLN A 58 -18.19 3.63 -5.42
CA GLN A 58 -17.64 4.33 -6.58
C GLN A 58 -16.22 3.87 -6.92
N TYR A 59 -15.40 3.62 -5.91
CA TYR A 59 -14.01 3.22 -6.09
C TYR A 59 -13.72 1.87 -5.46
N GLU A 60 -12.67 1.24 -5.96
CA GLU A 60 -12.07 0.05 -5.39
C GLU A 60 -10.55 0.16 -5.46
N VAL A 61 -9.91 -0.11 -4.32
CA VAL A 61 -8.45 -0.13 -4.22
C VAL A 61 -7.98 -1.58 -4.28
N ILE A 62 -7.24 -1.90 -5.33
CA ILE A 62 -6.75 -3.24 -5.63
C ILE A 62 -5.24 -3.22 -5.43
N VAL A 63 -4.70 -4.18 -4.66
CA VAL A 63 -3.26 -4.36 -4.48
C VAL A 63 -2.74 -5.56 -5.26
N GLY A 64 -1.49 -5.46 -5.71
CA GLY A 64 -0.77 -6.55 -6.36
C GLY A 64 -1.37 -6.98 -7.69
N VAL A 65 -1.30 -6.12 -8.71
CA VAL A 65 -1.72 -6.47 -10.09
C VAL A 65 -0.50 -6.72 -10.95
N ALA A 66 -0.22 -7.98 -11.25
CA ALA A 66 0.83 -8.37 -12.19
C ALA A 66 0.42 -8.04 -13.64
N TYR A 67 1.38 -7.55 -14.43
CA TYR A 67 1.20 -7.34 -15.86
C TYR A 67 2.17 -8.21 -16.66
N ASN A 68 1.59 -9.05 -17.51
CA ASN A 68 2.28 -10.12 -18.21
C ASN A 68 2.34 -9.82 -19.71
N VAL A 69 3.48 -10.11 -20.32
CA VAL A 69 3.68 -9.97 -21.76
C VAL A 69 4.20 -11.30 -22.29
N LYS A 70 3.53 -11.87 -23.30
CA LYS A 70 3.89 -13.17 -23.88
C LYS A 70 4.02 -14.28 -22.82
N GLY A 71 3.10 -14.27 -21.85
CA GLY A 71 3.06 -15.26 -20.76
C GLY A 71 4.14 -15.10 -19.70
N ARG A 72 4.90 -14.00 -19.69
CA ARG A 72 5.92 -13.70 -18.66
C ARG A 72 5.55 -12.45 -17.89
N THR A 73 5.66 -12.50 -16.57
CA THR A 73 5.49 -11.32 -15.71
C THR A 73 6.59 -10.30 -15.98
N VAL A 74 6.20 -9.09 -16.37
CA VAL A 74 7.13 -7.98 -16.64
C VAL A 74 7.25 -7.06 -15.42
N GLY A 75 6.21 -7.01 -14.59
CA GLY A 75 6.21 -6.37 -13.29
C GLY A 75 4.86 -6.52 -12.60
N GLU A 76 4.74 -5.85 -11.46
CA GLU A 76 3.56 -5.77 -10.63
C GLU A 76 3.26 -4.30 -10.35
N LEU A 77 1.98 -3.98 -10.24
CA LEU A 77 1.49 -2.70 -9.78
C LEU A 77 1.09 -2.86 -8.31
N ASP A 78 1.77 -2.14 -7.43
CA ASP A 78 1.59 -2.26 -5.98
C ASP A 78 0.15 -1.87 -5.57
N MET A 79 -0.41 -0.81 -6.19
CA MET A 79 -1.79 -0.36 -5.96
C MET A 79 -2.45 0.17 -7.24
N VAL A 80 -3.72 -0.15 -7.43
CA VAL A 80 -4.57 0.28 -8.54
C VAL A 80 -5.89 0.79 -7.96
N LEU A 81 -6.27 2.03 -8.32
CA LEU A 81 -7.58 2.59 -8.01
C LEU A 81 -8.49 2.41 -9.21
N MET A 82 -9.48 1.53 -9.10
CA MET A 82 -10.52 1.32 -10.11
C MET A 82 -11.71 2.24 -9.83
N ASP A 83 -12.13 3.00 -10.84
CA ASP A 83 -13.43 3.68 -10.84
C ASP A 83 -14.49 2.69 -11.35
N LYS A 84 -15.40 2.28 -10.46
CA LYS A 84 -16.44 1.29 -10.75
C LYS A 84 -17.56 1.82 -11.65
N ASN A 85 -17.73 3.14 -11.77
CA ASN A 85 -18.71 3.71 -12.69
C ASN A 85 -18.23 3.64 -14.14
N THR A 86 -16.94 3.92 -14.36
CA THR A 86 -16.35 3.91 -15.72
C THR A 86 -15.70 2.57 -16.06
N GLN A 87 -15.50 1.70 -15.07
CA GLN A 87 -14.72 0.46 -15.16
C GLN A 87 -13.30 0.72 -15.69
N LYS A 88 -12.71 1.87 -15.32
CA LYS A 88 -11.35 2.29 -15.71
C LYS A 88 -10.48 2.50 -14.48
N VAL A 89 -9.19 2.24 -14.66
CA VAL A 89 -8.19 2.58 -13.66
C VAL A 89 -8.00 4.09 -13.65
N ALA A 90 -8.38 4.71 -12.54
CA ALA A 90 -8.24 6.15 -12.32
C ALA A 90 -6.81 6.52 -11.90
N MET A 91 -6.16 5.66 -11.13
CA MET A 91 -4.82 5.90 -10.57
C MET A 91 -4.04 4.60 -10.41
N VAL A 92 -2.73 4.67 -10.63
CA VAL A 92 -1.79 3.62 -10.23
C VAL A 92 -0.84 4.19 -9.17
N GLY A 93 -0.75 3.49 -8.04
CA GLY A 93 0.16 3.81 -6.95
C GLY A 93 1.30 2.82 -6.88
N GLU A 94 2.49 3.36 -6.67
CA GLU A 94 3.72 2.61 -6.47
C GLU A 94 4.19 2.81 -5.03
N VAL A 95 4.11 1.75 -4.22
CA VAL A 95 4.26 1.81 -2.77
C VAL A 95 5.66 1.35 -2.38
N LYS A 96 6.39 2.18 -1.63
CA LYS A 96 7.75 1.88 -1.20
C LYS A 96 7.97 2.17 0.28
N CYS A 97 8.13 1.09 1.03
CA CYS A 97 8.73 1.11 2.36
C CYS A 97 10.23 0.83 2.27
N TYR A 98 11.06 1.84 2.54
CA TYR A 98 12.50 1.76 2.30
C TYR A 98 13.31 2.53 3.34
N THR A 99 14.38 1.94 3.87
CA THR A 99 15.30 2.63 4.79
C THR A 99 15.95 3.84 4.13
N ASP A 100 16.39 3.70 2.87
CA ASP A 100 16.81 4.84 2.04
C ASP A 100 15.64 5.31 1.17
N LEU A 101 14.93 6.32 1.66
CA LEU A 101 13.77 6.90 0.99
C LEU A 101 14.10 7.44 -0.42
N LYS A 102 15.28 8.03 -0.63
CA LYS A 102 15.66 8.57 -1.96
C LYS A 102 15.83 7.44 -2.97
N ASN A 103 16.44 6.33 -2.54
CA ASN A 103 16.54 5.14 -3.38
C ASN A 103 15.16 4.49 -3.59
N GLY A 104 14.30 4.48 -2.57
CA GLY A 104 12.90 4.07 -2.70
C GLY A 104 12.16 4.86 -3.79
N LEU A 105 12.25 6.19 -3.76
CA LEU A 105 11.63 7.07 -4.75
C LEU A 105 12.19 6.84 -6.17
N LYS A 106 13.50 6.62 -6.28
CA LYS A 106 14.14 6.26 -7.55
C LYS A 106 13.56 4.95 -8.10
N LYS A 107 13.41 3.92 -7.27
CA LYS A 107 12.79 2.65 -7.66
C LYS A 107 11.33 2.85 -8.08
N ALA A 108 10.56 3.62 -7.33
CA ALA A 108 9.17 3.92 -7.68
C ALA A 108 9.05 4.54 -9.08
N LYS A 109 9.89 5.55 -9.36
CA LYS A 109 9.97 6.19 -10.69
C LYS A 109 10.39 5.22 -11.80
N GLN A 110 11.29 4.28 -11.51
CA GLN A 110 11.70 3.24 -12.45
C GLN A 110 10.57 2.25 -12.75
N GLN A 111 9.79 1.84 -11.75
CA GLN A 111 8.63 0.96 -11.93
C GLN A 111 7.57 1.63 -12.80
N ARG A 112 7.21 2.89 -12.48
CA ARG A 112 6.32 3.71 -13.30
C ARG A 112 6.80 3.81 -14.75
N LYS A 113 8.08 4.14 -14.97
CA LYS A 113 8.65 4.22 -16.32
C LYS A 113 8.53 2.88 -17.05
N ARG A 114 8.84 1.76 -16.40
CA ARG A 114 8.74 0.42 -16.98
C ARG A 114 7.30 0.11 -17.37
N PHE A 115 6.34 0.36 -16.49
CA PHE A 115 4.93 0.13 -16.77
C PHE A 115 4.44 0.95 -17.97
N LEU A 116 4.71 2.27 -17.98
CA LEU A 116 4.32 3.15 -19.09
C LEU A 116 4.95 2.72 -20.43
N THR A 117 6.22 2.32 -20.42
CA THR A 117 6.87 1.79 -21.63
C THR A 117 6.17 0.54 -22.15
N VAL A 118 5.77 -0.37 -21.25
CA VAL A 118 5.08 -1.61 -21.63
C VAL A 118 3.67 -1.31 -22.15
N LEU A 119 2.93 -0.47 -21.43
CA LEU A 119 1.58 -0.02 -21.82
C LEU A 119 1.58 0.65 -23.21
N GLY A 120 2.57 1.51 -23.48
CA GLY A 120 2.74 2.17 -24.77
C GLY A 120 3.38 1.33 -25.88
N SER A 121 3.75 0.08 -25.61
CA SER A 121 4.49 -0.75 -26.58
C SER A 121 3.62 -1.38 -27.67
N GLY A 122 2.28 -1.31 -27.53
CA GLY A 122 1.33 -1.99 -28.43
C GLY A 122 1.33 -3.52 -28.31
N GLN A 123 2.09 -4.09 -27.37
CA GLN A 123 2.05 -5.51 -27.08
C GLN A 123 0.78 -5.86 -26.32
N LYS A 124 0.27 -7.08 -26.51
CA LYS A 124 -0.79 -7.62 -25.66
C LYS A 124 -0.26 -7.78 -24.23
N ILE A 125 -0.97 -7.20 -23.27
CA ILE A 125 -0.67 -7.27 -21.84
C ILE A 125 -1.84 -7.99 -21.15
N ASP A 126 -1.52 -8.99 -20.34
CA ASP A 126 -2.50 -9.66 -19.48
C ASP A 126 -2.31 -9.19 -18.04
N PHE A 127 -3.35 -8.57 -17.46
CA PHE A 127 -3.35 -8.09 -16.08
C PHE A 127 -4.03 -9.11 -15.16
N VAL A 128 -3.36 -9.47 -14.05
CA VAL A 128 -3.84 -10.50 -13.12
C VAL A 128 -3.55 -10.08 -11.69
N ASN A 129 -4.53 -10.16 -10.80
CA ASN A 129 -4.31 -10.00 -9.37
C ASN A 129 -3.45 -11.16 -8.83
N THR A 130 -2.37 -10.86 -8.13
CA THR A 130 -1.40 -11.86 -7.67
C THR A 130 -1.90 -12.74 -6.53
N SER A 131 -2.95 -12.31 -5.82
CA SER A 131 -3.57 -13.05 -4.73
C SER A 131 -4.81 -13.82 -5.18
N SER A 132 -5.75 -13.17 -5.89
CA SER A 132 -7.03 -13.77 -6.26
C SER A 132 -7.01 -14.50 -7.61
N GLY A 133 -6.03 -14.22 -8.46
CA GLY A 133 -6.00 -14.68 -9.85
C GLY A 133 -7.05 -14.02 -10.76
N GLU A 134 -7.79 -13.03 -10.25
CA GLU A 134 -8.72 -12.22 -11.03
C GLU A 134 -8.00 -11.56 -12.21
N LYS A 135 -8.64 -11.55 -13.37
CA LYS A 135 -8.08 -10.97 -14.59
C LYS A 135 -8.74 -9.62 -14.87
N TYR A 136 -7.94 -8.70 -15.37
CA TYR A 136 -8.40 -7.38 -15.78
C TYR A 136 -8.12 -7.14 -17.27
N ASP A 137 -9.02 -6.41 -17.92
CA ASP A 137 -8.94 -6.11 -19.34
C ASP A 137 -7.96 -4.97 -19.61
N TYR A 138 -7.20 -5.07 -20.70
CA TYR A 138 -6.23 -4.04 -21.12
C TYR A 138 -6.89 -2.66 -21.24
N GLU A 139 -8.12 -2.60 -21.72
CA GLU A 139 -8.90 -1.38 -21.93
C GLU A 139 -9.17 -0.63 -20.62
N GLN A 140 -9.09 -1.30 -19.47
CA GLN A 140 -9.23 -0.65 -18.15
C GLN A 140 -7.99 0.18 -17.80
N PHE A 141 -6.82 -0.15 -18.37
CA PHE A 141 -5.52 0.49 -18.07
C PHE A 141 -5.04 1.48 -19.15
N GLN A 142 -5.61 1.47 -20.35
CA GLN A 142 -5.08 2.26 -21.48
C GLN A 142 -5.13 3.79 -21.31
N TYR A 143 -5.87 4.31 -20.31
CA TYR A 143 -6.06 5.75 -20.07
C TYR A 143 -5.66 6.19 -18.66
N VAL A 144 -4.80 5.44 -17.97
CA VAL A 144 -4.29 5.88 -16.67
C VAL A 144 -3.49 7.16 -16.86
N THR A 145 -3.95 8.24 -16.25
CA THR A 145 -3.28 9.56 -16.28
C THR A 145 -2.63 9.91 -14.95
N GLN A 146 -3.11 9.32 -13.85
CA GLN A 146 -2.57 9.56 -12.52
C GLN A 146 -1.66 8.41 -12.08
N PHE A 147 -0.42 8.78 -11.77
CA PHE A 147 0.58 7.88 -11.20
C PHE A 147 1.20 8.55 -10.00
N ILE A 148 1.07 7.90 -8.85
CA ILE A 148 1.60 8.41 -7.60
C ILE A 148 2.65 7.46 -7.04
N SER A 149 3.60 8.03 -6.31
CA SER A 149 4.53 7.32 -5.46
C SER A 149 4.09 7.48 -4.00
N VAL A 150 3.97 6.36 -3.31
CA VAL A 150 3.50 6.25 -1.93
C VAL A 150 4.66 5.72 -1.08
N SER A 151 4.86 6.28 0.10
CA SER A 151 5.92 5.81 1.02
C SER A 151 5.47 5.93 2.47
N GLN A 152 6.23 5.31 3.37
CA GLN A 152 6.02 5.47 4.80
C GLN A 152 6.21 6.93 5.24
N LYS A 153 5.83 7.24 6.48
CA LYS A 153 6.09 8.52 7.14
C LYS A 153 7.53 9.00 6.97
N GLY A 154 7.70 10.25 6.55
CA GLY A 154 8.97 10.85 6.12
C GLY A 154 9.19 10.86 4.60
N GLY A 155 8.43 10.09 3.83
CA GLY A 155 8.54 9.98 2.37
C GLY A 155 8.27 11.29 1.63
N LYS A 156 7.28 12.09 2.05
CA LYS A 156 6.98 13.37 1.38
C LYS A 156 8.16 14.33 1.41
N ALA A 157 8.94 14.31 2.49
CA ALA A 157 10.12 15.17 2.64
C ALA A 157 11.21 14.91 1.57
N VAL A 158 11.21 13.74 0.92
CA VAL A 158 12.14 13.44 -0.18
C VAL A 158 11.48 13.44 -1.56
N GLY A 159 10.20 13.80 -1.65
CA GLY A 159 9.48 13.98 -2.91
C GLY A 159 8.63 12.80 -3.38
N PHE A 160 8.18 11.92 -2.47
CA PHE A 160 7.03 11.06 -2.74
C PHE A 160 5.74 11.90 -2.80
N ASP A 161 4.75 11.44 -3.57
CA ASP A 161 3.49 12.15 -3.77
C ASP A 161 2.56 11.99 -2.55
N TYR A 162 2.56 10.80 -1.95
CA TYR A 162 1.78 10.48 -0.76
C TYR A 162 2.66 9.84 0.33
N GLU A 163 2.27 10.06 1.58
CA GLU A 163 2.93 9.57 2.78
C GLU A 163 1.89 8.88 3.66
N LEU A 164 2.13 7.60 3.96
CA LEU A 164 1.33 6.77 4.87
C LEU A 164 1.56 7.21 6.31
N GLU A 165 0.61 6.87 7.19
CA GLU A 165 0.59 7.36 8.58
C GLU A 165 1.73 6.80 9.44
N HIS A 166 2.20 5.59 9.11
CA HIS A 166 3.21 4.86 9.89
C HIS A 166 4.63 5.04 9.36
N THR A 167 5.60 5.00 10.26
CA THR A 167 7.04 4.91 9.97
C THR A 167 7.44 3.51 9.49
N LEU A 168 8.67 3.36 9.00
CA LEU A 168 9.20 2.05 8.58
C LEU A 168 9.26 1.04 9.74
N ASP A 169 9.61 1.52 10.94
CA ASP A 169 9.71 0.66 12.12
C ASP A 169 8.33 0.18 12.57
N GLU A 170 7.33 1.05 12.57
CA GLU A 170 5.94 0.70 12.85
C GLU A 170 5.38 -0.28 11.81
N MET A 171 5.63 -0.04 10.52
CA MET A 171 5.27 -1.00 9.45
C MET A 171 5.92 -2.37 9.66
N SER A 172 7.17 -2.40 10.12
CA SER A 172 7.87 -3.66 10.43
C SER A 172 7.26 -4.38 11.63
N GLN A 173 6.87 -3.64 12.68
CA GLN A 173 6.15 -4.20 13.82
C GLN A 173 4.78 -4.76 13.43
N LEU A 174 4.03 -4.02 12.62
CA LEU A 174 2.73 -4.43 12.09
C LEU A 174 2.84 -5.74 11.30
N ARG A 175 3.84 -5.82 10.41
CA ARG A 175 4.16 -7.04 9.65
C ARG A 175 4.42 -8.22 10.58
N ASP A 176 5.25 -8.03 11.59
CA ASP A 176 5.61 -9.09 12.52
C ASP A 176 4.38 -9.56 13.33
N GLN A 177 3.50 -8.65 13.76
CA GLN A 177 2.25 -9.00 14.44
C GLN A 177 1.36 -9.89 13.57
N VAL A 178 1.17 -9.56 12.28
CA VAL A 178 0.36 -10.38 11.38
C VAL A 178 0.99 -11.75 11.12
N ILE A 179 2.31 -11.81 10.93
CA ILE A 179 3.02 -13.09 10.75
C ILE A 179 2.84 -13.98 11.99
N HIS A 180 2.95 -13.44 13.19
CA HIS A 180 2.71 -14.20 14.43
C HIS A 180 1.27 -14.66 14.53
N CYS A 181 0.29 -13.78 14.27
CA CYS A 181 -1.12 -14.14 14.25
C CYS A 181 -1.43 -15.29 13.26
N GLN A 182 -0.84 -15.25 12.06
CA GLN A 182 -0.95 -16.32 11.06
C GLN A 182 -0.29 -17.63 11.55
N LYS A 183 0.90 -17.54 12.16
CA LYS A 183 1.62 -18.68 12.71
C LYS A 183 0.83 -19.36 13.82
N ASP A 184 0.17 -18.59 14.68
CA ASP A 184 -0.60 -19.08 15.81
C ASP A 184 -2.02 -19.55 15.42
N GLY A 185 -2.41 -19.39 14.15
CA GLY A 185 -3.72 -19.82 13.63
C GLY A 185 -4.87 -18.89 13.99
N LEU A 186 -4.55 -17.68 14.44
CA LEU A 186 -5.52 -16.63 14.80
C LEU A 186 -5.91 -15.76 13.60
N CYS A 187 -5.08 -15.73 12.54
CA CYS A 187 -5.32 -15.03 11.30
C CYS A 187 -5.33 -15.98 10.09
N PRO A 188 -6.09 -15.67 9.02
CA PRO A 188 -6.07 -16.44 7.78
C PRO A 188 -4.66 -16.54 7.20
N ARG A 189 -4.28 -17.74 6.77
CA ARG A 189 -3.04 -17.97 6.04
C ARG A 189 -3.31 -17.82 4.54
N PRO A 190 -2.37 -17.26 3.78
CA PRO A 190 -2.40 -17.35 2.32
C PRO A 190 -2.44 -18.83 1.89
N GLN A 191 -3.18 -19.13 0.81
CA GLN A 191 -3.31 -20.46 0.23
C GLN A 191 -2.05 -20.90 -0.52
#